data_AF-A0A9X4AX18-F1
#
_entry.id   AF-A0A9X4AX18-F1
#
_cell.length_a   1.000
_cell.length_b   1.000
_cell.length_c   1.000
_cell.angle_alpha   90.00
_cell.angle_beta   90.00
_cell.angle_gamma   90.00
#
_symmetry.space_group_name_H-M   'P 1'
#
loop_
_entity.id
_entity.type
_entity.pdbx_description
1 polymer ?
#
loop_
_entity_poly.entity_id
_entity_poly.type
_entity_poly.pdbx_seq_one_letter_code
_entity_poly.pdbx_strand_id
1 'polypeptide(L)'
;MLADVDEAAALGFDQICIYHLVLAEGQGTPWAEDPAVRAALPSLEEACDNWLAVREALRERGYVQTTLTNFERAEVHATDRRFVYEEYSFTPERYDAIGFGPLSSSTFTNLGQRRAVKLARGKSLEGAFWGAHDLYFPYGEEDLRLLFTTRSLALLRIPRPTYRDLFGVDLVEHFGAQIEAIEAAGLARLDADAAPHAARDVLRGLRCGAFRLATRRGAAYGRRRPADARRPAGRDADTIPGSHGLSRREAFAHGSPSGTASTCDGRGFSPGLGRPCSSKPRRFALAR
;
A
#
# COMPACT_ATOMS: atom_id res chain seq x y z
N MET A 1 -0.34 -21.11 15.71
CA MET A 1 -0.53 -19.65 15.74
C MET A 1 0.26 -18.99 16.87
N LEU A 2 -0.09 -19.14 18.15
CA LEU A 2 0.68 -18.48 19.22
C LEU A 2 2.12 -19.02 19.33
N ALA A 3 2.31 -20.33 19.14
CA ALA A 3 3.64 -20.92 19.04
C ALA A 3 4.48 -20.34 17.88
N ASP A 4 3.84 -20.00 16.75
CA ASP A 4 4.53 -19.40 15.59
C ASP A 4 4.96 -17.96 15.91
N VAL A 5 4.17 -17.23 16.71
CA VAL A 5 4.54 -15.91 17.24
C VAL A 5 5.75 -16.01 18.16
N ASP A 6 5.77 -17.01 19.05
CA ASP A 6 6.90 -17.30 19.92
C ASP A 6 8.17 -17.60 19.13
N GLU A 7 8.07 -18.47 18.14
CA GLU A 7 9.19 -18.83 17.28
C GLU A 7 9.70 -17.62 16.49
N ALA A 8 8.80 -16.84 15.88
CA ALA A 8 9.17 -15.63 15.15
C ALA A 8 9.88 -14.61 16.04
N ALA A 9 9.41 -14.42 17.28
CA ALA A 9 10.04 -13.53 18.24
C ALA A 9 11.41 -14.05 18.68
N ALA A 10 11.54 -15.37 18.91
CA ALA A 10 12.80 -16.02 19.29
C ALA A 10 13.86 -15.96 18.17
N LEU A 11 13.44 -16.03 16.91
CA LEU A 11 14.31 -15.83 15.74
C LEU A 11 14.78 -14.38 15.59
N GLY A 12 14.20 -13.43 16.32
CA GLY A 12 14.63 -12.04 16.33
C GLY A 12 14.13 -11.22 15.14
N PHE A 13 12.97 -11.54 14.57
CA PHE A 13 12.41 -10.72 13.50
C PHE A 13 12.05 -9.30 14.00
N ASP A 14 12.60 -8.28 13.32
CA ASP A 14 12.33 -6.87 13.65
C ASP A 14 10.87 -6.46 13.32
N GLN A 15 10.25 -7.12 12.33
CA GLN A 15 8.87 -6.90 11.91
C GLN A 15 8.16 -8.25 11.68
N ILE A 16 6.90 -8.33 12.12
CA ILE A 16 6.01 -9.46 11.91
C ILE A 16 4.70 -8.93 11.31
N CYS A 17 4.34 -9.42 10.13
CA CYS A 17 3.08 -9.12 9.45
C CYS A 17 2.11 -10.27 9.66
N ILE A 18 0.89 -9.98 10.11
CA ILE A 18 -0.16 -10.96 10.35
C ILE A 18 -1.34 -10.67 9.41
N TYR A 19 -1.80 -11.68 8.69
CA TYR A 19 -2.96 -11.60 7.81
C TYR A 19 -4.01 -12.63 8.22
N HIS A 20 -5.29 -12.28 8.04
CA HIS A 20 -6.35 -13.29 7.98
C HIS A 20 -6.26 -14.03 6.66
N LEU A 21 -6.23 -15.36 6.72
CA LEU A 21 -6.36 -16.18 5.52
C LEU A 21 -7.78 -16.05 5.00
N VAL A 22 -7.92 -15.51 3.79
CA VAL A 22 -9.21 -15.38 3.09
C VAL A 22 -9.15 -16.24 1.84
N LEU A 23 -10.00 -17.27 1.80
CA LEU A 23 -10.18 -18.13 0.64
C LEU A 23 -11.64 -18.10 0.21
N ALA A 24 -11.86 -17.75 -1.05
CA ALA A 24 -13.17 -17.79 -1.69
C ALA A 24 -13.09 -18.59 -2.99
N GLU A 25 -14.17 -19.32 -3.31
CA GLU A 25 -14.28 -20.03 -4.57
C GLU A 25 -14.07 -19.08 -5.77
N GLY A 26 -13.30 -19.53 -6.77
CA GLY A 26 -13.01 -18.73 -7.97
C GLY A 26 -11.96 -17.64 -7.77
N GLN A 27 -11.30 -17.57 -6.61
CA GLN A 27 -10.19 -16.63 -6.37
C GLN A 27 -8.93 -16.99 -7.18
N GLY A 28 -8.88 -18.18 -7.81
CA GLY A 28 -7.83 -18.56 -8.75
C GLY A 28 -6.52 -18.99 -8.08
N THR A 29 -6.56 -19.31 -6.79
CA THR A 29 -5.43 -19.93 -6.07
C THR A 29 -5.75 -21.40 -5.81
N PRO A 30 -4.78 -22.33 -5.92
CA PRO A 30 -5.05 -23.77 -5.73
C PRO A 30 -5.77 -24.10 -4.41
N TRP A 31 -5.38 -23.46 -3.30
CA TRP A 31 -6.00 -23.67 -1.99
C TRP A 31 -7.45 -23.18 -1.91
N ALA A 32 -7.81 -22.17 -2.69
CA ALA A 32 -9.16 -21.67 -2.71
C ALA A 32 -10.12 -22.58 -3.48
N GLU A 33 -9.61 -23.49 -4.33
CA GLU A 33 -10.45 -24.45 -5.05
C GLU A 33 -10.71 -25.74 -4.27
N ASP A 34 -9.98 -25.97 -3.17
CA ASP A 34 -10.18 -27.13 -2.30
C ASP A 34 -11.32 -26.87 -1.29
N PRO A 35 -12.47 -27.56 -1.40
CA PRO A 35 -13.58 -27.37 -0.48
C PRO A 35 -13.25 -27.74 0.97
N ALA A 36 -12.36 -28.71 1.18
CA ALA A 36 -11.95 -29.14 2.53
C ALA A 36 -11.12 -28.05 3.20
N VAL A 37 -10.21 -27.40 2.47
CA VAL A 37 -9.43 -26.26 2.99
C VAL A 37 -10.35 -25.08 3.32
N ARG A 38 -11.30 -24.75 2.44
CA ARG A 38 -12.28 -23.68 2.72
C ARG A 38 -13.15 -23.99 3.94
N ALA A 39 -13.59 -25.23 4.08
CA ALA A 39 -14.41 -25.67 5.22
C ALA A 39 -13.62 -25.71 6.54
N ALA A 40 -12.30 -25.85 6.48
CA ALA A 40 -11.41 -25.83 7.64
C ALA A 40 -11.06 -24.41 8.13
N LEU A 41 -11.49 -23.35 7.42
CA LEU A 41 -11.27 -21.99 7.90
C LEU A 41 -12.07 -21.73 9.19
N PRO A 42 -11.49 -20.99 10.15
CA PRO A 42 -12.23 -20.59 11.34
C PRO A 42 -13.44 -19.75 10.98
N SER A 43 -14.48 -19.80 11.81
CA SER A 43 -15.56 -18.83 11.74
C SER A 43 -15.04 -17.40 11.91
N LEU A 44 -15.83 -16.40 11.51
CA LEU A 44 -15.43 -14.99 11.67
C LEU A 44 -15.18 -14.60 13.14
N GLU A 45 -15.92 -15.21 14.06
CA GLU A 45 -15.80 -14.97 15.51
C GLU A 45 -14.49 -15.56 16.01
N GLU A 46 -14.23 -16.83 15.73
CA GLU A 46 -12.95 -17.49 16.07
C GLU A 46 -11.75 -16.80 15.43
N ALA A 47 -11.87 -16.37 14.17
CA ALA A 47 -10.82 -15.63 13.48
C ALA A 47 -10.50 -14.30 14.20
N CYS A 48 -11.51 -13.59 14.70
CA CYS A 48 -11.30 -12.37 15.47
C CYS A 48 -10.63 -12.66 16.82
N ASP A 49 -11.08 -13.68 17.54
CA ASP A 49 -10.48 -14.07 18.82
C ASP A 49 -9.01 -14.46 18.64
N ASN A 50 -8.72 -15.21 17.58
CA ASN A 50 -7.36 -15.57 17.18
C ASN A 50 -6.50 -14.32 16.90
N TRP A 51 -7.02 -13.36 16.13
CA TRP A 51 -6.33 -12.11 15.86
C TRP A 51 -6.01 -11.32 17.13
N LEU A 52 -6.99 -11.19 18.04
CA LEU A 52 -6.81 -10.50 19.31
C LEU A 52 -5.75 -11.20 20.18
N ALA A 53 -5.78 -12.53 20.24
CA ALA A 53 -4.78 -13.31 20.98
C ALA A 53 -3.36 -13.11 20.42
N VAL A 54 -3.18 -13.16 19.10
CA VAL A 54 -1.87 -12.90 18.45
C VAL A 54 -1.39 -11.48 18.72
N ARG A 55 -2.29 -10.50 18.57
CA ARG A 55 -1.98 -9.09 18.80
C ARG A 55 -1.48 -8.87 20.23
N GLU A 56 -2.14 -9.42 21.23
CA GLU A 56 -1.69 -9.26 22.62
C GLU A 56 -0.39 -10.03 22.88
N ALA A 57 -0.24 -11.25 22.36
CA ALA A 57 1.01 -12.01 22.48
C ALA A 57 2.22 -11.25 21.88
N LEU A 58 2.08 -10.63 20.71
CA LEU A 58 3.13 -9.80 20.12
C LEU A 58 3.46 -8.58 20.99
N ARG A 59 2.45 -7.93 21.57
CA ARG A 59 2.65 -6.79 22.47
C ARG A 59 3.40 -7.17 23.74
N GLU A 60 3.07 -8.31 24.35
CA GLU A 60 3.77 -8.85 25.51
C GLU A 60 5.25 -9.15 25.21
N ARG A 61 5.58 -9.48 23.95
CA ARG A 61 6.95 -9.73 23.47
C ARG A 61 7.68 -8.45 23.05
N GLY A 62 7.12 -7.28 23.33
CA GLY A 62 7.75 -5.99 23.06
C GLY A 62 7.56 -5.46 21.63
N TYR A 63 6.59 -6.00 20.88
CA TYR A 63 6.22 -5.43 19.58
C TYR A 63 5.15 -4.33 19.74
N VAL A 64 5.22 -3.32 18.87
CA VAL A 64 4.20 -2.29 18.69
C VAL A 64 3.46 -2.53 17.38
N GLN A 65 2.14 -2.42 17.41
CA GLN A 65 1.33 -2.49 16.20
C GLN A 65 1.45 -1.17 15.44
N THR A 66 2.03 -1.19 14.23
CA THR A 66 2.31 0.01 13.44
C THR A 66 1.26 0.23 12.34
N THR A 67 0.69 -0.84 11.80
CA THR A 67 -0.43 -0.81 10.85
C THR A 67 -1.48 -1.83 11.26
N LEU A 68 -2.56 -1.95 10.48
CA LEU A 68 -3.58 -2.95 10.72
C LEU A 68 -2.99 -4.37 10.79
N THR A 69 -1.99 -4.67 9.98
CA THR A 69 -1.39 -6.01 9.87
C THR A 69 0.01 -6.11 10.46
N ASN A 70 0.71 -4.99 10.70
CA ASN A 70 2.13 -5.03 11.00
C ASN A 70 2.45 -4.73 12.46
N PHE A 71 3.42 -5.47 12.96
CA PHE A 71 4.00 -5.37 14.28
C PHE A 71 5.51 -5.21 14.16
N GLU A 72 6.08 -4.24 14.87
CA GLU A 72 7.53 -3.97 14.86
C GLU A 72 8.07 -4.02 16.28
N ARG A 73 9.30 -4.50 16.48
CA ARG A 73 9.96 -4.41 17.78
C ARG A 73 10.01 -2.93 18.22
N ALA A 74 9.59 -2.64 19.45
CA ALA A 74 9.51 -1.28 19.97
C ALA A 74 10.85 -0.52 19.85
N GLU A 75 11.95 -1.20 20.15
CA GLU A 75 13.30 -0.65 20.08
C GLU A 75 13.76 -0.32 18.65
N VAL A 76 13.28 -1.07 17.64
CA VAL A 76 13.58 -0.78 16.22
C VAL A 76 12.69 0.37 15.76
N HIS A 77 11.40 0.30 16.08
CA HIS A 77 10.41 1.31 15.71
C HIS A 77 10.77 2.71 16.23
N ALA A 78 11.41 2.79 17.39
CA ALA A 78 11.87 4.05 18.00
C ALA A 78 13.10 4.67 17.32
N THR A 79 13.68 4.05 16.30
CA THR A 79 14.90 4.51 15.62
C THR A 79 14.65 4.83 14.14
N ASP A 80 15.67 5.36 13.48
CA ASP A 80 15.66 5.58 12.02
C ASP A 80 15.66 4.28 11.20
N ARG A 81 15.81 3.10 11.85
CA ARG A 81 15.71 1.79 11.20
C ARG A 81 14.27 1.29 11.05
N ARG A 82 13.27 2.02 11.53
CA ARG A 82 11.87 1.61 11.47
C ARG A 82 11.38 1.35 10.03
N PHE A 83 10.38 0.50 9.88
CA PHE A 83 9.85 0.13 8.57
C PHE A 83 8.84 1.18 8.08
N VAL A 84 9.29 2.08 7.21
CA VAL A 84 8.45 3.21 6.75
C VAL A 84 7.64 2.92 5.48
N TYR A 85 7.89 1.80 4.80
CA TYR A 85 7.27 1.50 3.50
C TYR A 85 5.73 1.53 3.57
N GLU A 86 5.14 0.80 4.51
CA GLU A 86 3.68 0.76 4.63
C GLU A 86 3.11 2.10 5.10
N GLU A 87 3.76 2.75 6.07
CA GLU A 87 3.36 4.08 6.53
C GLU A 87 3.23 5.04 5.34
N TYR A 88 4.25 5.07 4.47
CA TYR A 88 4.27 5.92 3.29
C TYR A 88 3.20 5.51 2.26
N SER A 89 2.96 4.21 2.09
CA SER A 89 1.91 3.69 1.20
C SER A 89 0.48 4.07 1.63
N PHE A 90 0.30 4.42 2.91
CA PHE A 90 -0.97 4.81 3.50
C PHE A 90 -1.15 6.33 3.70
N THR A 91 -0.18 7.15 3.27
CA THR A 91 -0.26 8.62 3.31
C THR A 91 -0.24 9.22 1.90
N PRO A 92 -1.32 9.05 1.12
CA PRO A 92 -1.40 9.49 -0.29
C PRO A 92 -1.36 11.01 -0.45
N GLU A 93 -1.49 11.77 0.64
CA GLU A 93 -1.32 13.22 0.69
C GLU A 93 0.14 13.66 0.74
N ARG A 94 1.07 12.73 1.03
CA ARG A 94 2.51 13.00 1.14
C ARG A 94 3.34 12.33 0.06
N TYR A 95 2.96 11.10 -0.31
CA TYR A 95 3.74 10.28 -1.22
C TYR A 95 2.88 9.76 -2.35
N ASP A 96 3.42 9.83 -3.56
CA ASP A 96 2.98 9.03 -4.68
C ASP A 96 3.63 7.64 -4.60
N ALA A 97 2.93 6.63 -5.10
CA ALA A 97 3.43 5.27 -5.19
C ALA A 97 3.64 4.90 -6.66
N ILE A 98 4.83 4.41 -7.01
CA ILE A 98 5.13 3.87 -8.33
C ILE A 98 5.37 2.36 -8.23
N GLY A 99 4.59 1.60 -8.98
CA GLY A 99 4.72 0.16 -9.11
C GLY A 99 5.43 -0.22 -10.40
N PHE A 100 6.31 -1.21 -10.33
CA PHE A 100 6.99 -1.77 -11.50
C PHE A 100 6.68 -3.26 -11.65
N GLY A 101 6.60 -3.71 -12.90
CA GLY A 101 6.39 -5.12 -13.24
C GLY A 101 4.91 -5.53 -13.37
N PRO A 102 4.67 -6.81 -13.66
CA PRO A 102 3.30 -7.35 -13.78
C PRO A 102 2.53 -7.20 -12.47
N LEU A 103 1.23 -6.92 -12.55
CA LEU A 103 0.33 -6.73 -11.39
C LEU A 103 0.69 -5.59 -10.44
N SER A 104 1.71 -4.79 -10.75
CA SER A 104 2.08 -3.66 -9.92
C SER A 104 1.02 -2.55 -9.98
N SER A 105 0.92 -1.78 -8.90
CA SER A 105 0.01 -0.63 -8.83
C SER A 105 0.78 0.66 -8.61
N SER A 106 0.42 1.70 -9.35
CA SER A 106 0.87 3.06 -9.10
C SER A 106 -0.29 3.94 -8.64
N THR A 107 -0.05 4.91 -7.78
CA THR A 107 -1.04 5.89 -7.32
C THR A 107 -0.39 7.25 -7.28
N PHE A 108 -1.02 8.22 -7.94
CA PHE A 108 -0.54 9.59 -8.03
C PHE A 108 -1.64 10.54 -7.56
N THR A 109 -1.32 11.45 -6.65
CA THR A 109 -2.28 12.39 -6.08
C THR A 109 -1.96 13.82 -6.48
N ASN A 110 -2.97 14.55 -6.95
CA ASN A 110 -2.89 16.00 -7.17
C ASN A 110 -3.89 16.70 -6.25
N LEU A 111 -3.41 17.05 -5.05
CA LEU A 111 -4.22 17.69 -4.01
C LEU A 111 -4.71 19.08 -4.42
N GLY A 112 -3.91 19.85 -5.16
CA GLY A 112 -4.29 21.19 -5.63
C GLY A 112 -5.49 21.16 -6.57
N GLN A 113 -5.69 20.05 -7.29
CA GLN A 113 -6.86 19.81 -8.15
C GLN A 113 -7.84 18.80 -7.57
N ARG A 114 -7.64 18.38 -6.31
CA ARG A 114 -8.46 17.39 -5.58
C ARG A 114 -8.79 16.14 -6.41
N ARG A 115 -7.79 15.60 -7.09
CA ARG A 115 -7.90 14.41 -7.92
C ARG A 115 -6.74 13.47 -7.68
N ALA A 116 -6.94 12.19 -7.97
CA ALA A 116 -5.86 11.21 -8.00
C ALA A 116 -6.08 10.24 -9.16
N VAL A 117 -5.05 9.45 -9.47
CA VAL A 117 -5.12 8.36 -10.43
C VAL A 117 -4.48 7.13 -9.81
N LYS A 118 -5.13 5.98 -9.94
CA LYS A 118 -4.51 4.68 -9.71
C LYS A 118 -4.42 3.91 -11.00
N LEU A 119 -3.24 3.37 -11.24
CA LEU A 119 -2.92 2.49 -12.36
C LEU A 119 -2.66 1.09 -11.79
N ALA A 120 -3.24 0.05 -12.36
CA ALA A 120 -2.89 -1.33 -12.03
C ALA A 120 -2.50 -2.07 -13.31
N ARG A 121 -1.31 -2.67 -13.28
CA ARG A 121 -0.72 -3.35 -14.43
C ARG A 121 -1.37 -4.71 -14.64
N GLY A 122 -1.52 -5.10 -15.90
CA GLY A 122 -1.91 -6.46 -16.27
C GLY A 122 -0.92 -7.52 -15.77
N LYS A 123 -1.36 -8.78 -15.78
CA LYS A 123 -0.53 -9.94 -15.42
C LYS A 123 0.57 -10.24 -16.44
N SER A 124 0.34 -9.88 -17.70
CA SER A 124 1.28 -10.08 -18.80
C SER A 124 1.80 -8.73 -19.27
N LEU A 125 3.08 -8.67 -19.62
CA LEU A 125 3.75 -7.49 -20.18
C LEU A 125 4.03 -7.64 -21.68
N GLU A 126 3.23 -8.46 -22.38
CA GLU A 126 3.35 -8.78 -23.82
C GLU A 126 3.72 -7.56 -24.69
N GLY A 127 5.02 -7.31 -24.83
CA GLY A 127 5.65 -6.34 -25.73
C GLY A 127 5.52 -4.84 -25.38
N ALA A 128 4.62 -4.43 -24.47
CA ALA A 128 4.40 -3.01 -24.18
C ALA A 128 4.52 -2.67 -22.68
N PHE A 129 5.09 -1.51 -22.38
CA PHE A 129 5.15 -1.00 -21.01
C PHE A 129 3.76 -0.60 -20.48
N TRP A 130 2.84 -0.18 -21.35
CA TRP A 130 1.42 -0.04 -21.01
C TRP A 130 0.58 -0.71 -22.09
N GLY A 131 -0.47 -1.43 -21.68
CA GLY A 131 -1.31 -2.22 -22.57
C GLY A 131 -2.81 -2.03 -22.29
N ALA A 132 -3.63 -2.51 -23.21
CA ALA A 132 -5.09 -2.46 -23.10
C ALA A 132 -5.67 -3.21 -21.88
N HIS A 133 -4.85 -4.02 -21.20
CA HIS A 133 -5.20 -4.78 -20.01
C HIS A 133 -4.87 -4.05 -18.71
N ASP A 134 -4.19 -2.91 -18.77
CA ASP A 134 -3.93 -2.10 -17.59
C ASP A 134 -5.22 -1.39 -17.16
N LEU A 135 -5.47 -1.37 -15.85
CA LEU A 135 -6.62 -0.72 -15.27
C LEU A 135 -6.26 0.70 -14.88
N TYR A 136 -7.14 1.63 -15.25
CA TYR A 136 -7.05 3.04 -14.91
C TYR A 136 -8.25 3.41 -14.05
N PHE A 137 -8.00 3.99 -12.87
CA PHE A 137 -9.03 4.49 -11.99
C PHE A 137 -8.78 5.97 -11.67
N PRO A 138 -9.59 6.89 -12.21
CA PRO A 138 -9.56 8.29 -11.83
C PRO A 138 -10.34 8.49 -10.53
N TYR A 139 -9.72 9.13 -9.54
CA TYR A 139 -10.40 9.58 -8.33
C TYR A 139 -10.89 11.01 -8.53
N GLY A 140 -12.19 11.22 -8.42
CA GLY A 140 -12.74 12.55 -8.16
C GLY A 140 -12.50 13.00 -6.72
N GLU A 141 -13.01 14.17 -6.35
CA GLU A 141 -12.84 14.70 -4.99
C GLU A 141 -13.45 13.77 -3.93
N GLU A 142 -14.65 13.25 -4.17
CA GLU A 142 -15.31 12.32 -3.23
C GLU A 142 -14.52 11.01 -3.08
N ASP A 143 -14.06 10.44 -4.20
CA ASP A 143 -13.25 9.22 -4.17
C ASP A 143 -11.89 9.47 -3.49
N LEU A 144 -11.31 10.66 -3.65
CA LEU A 144 -10.06 11.04 -2.99
C LEU A 144 -10.25 11.13 -1.46
N ARG A 145 -11.38 11.65 -0.99
CA ARG A 145 -11.74 11.64 0.43
C ARG A 145 -11.83 10.21 0.96
N LEU A 146 -12.45 9.31 0.21
CA LEU A 146 -12.53 7.89 0.58
C LEU A 146 -11.15 7.21 0.53
N LEU A 147 -10.32 7.51 -0.46
CA LEU A 147 -8.95 7.02 -0.55
C LEU A 147 -8.15 7.42 0.69
N PHE A 148 -8.16 8.71 1.06
CA PHE A 148 -7.46 9.19 2.25
C PHE A 148 -7.98 8.51 3.53
N THR A 149 -9.30 8.45 3.70
CA THR A 149 -9.94 7.88 4.90
C THR A 149 -9.61 6.40 5.05
N THR A 150 -9.75 5.61 3.98
CA THR A 150 -9.51 4.16 4.01
C THR A 150 -8.03 3.82 4.19
N ARG A 151 -7.12 4.61 3.62
CA ARG A 151 -5.67 4.46 3.83
C ARG A 151 -5.27 4.82 5.27
N SER A 152 -5.82 5.92 5.79
CA SER A 152 -5.60 6.33 7.19
C SER A 152 -6.10 5.27 8.19
N LEU A 153 -7.23 4.61 7.91
CA LEU A 153 -7.71 3.51 8.75
C LEU A 153 -6.70 2.35 8.86
N ALA A 154 -5.92 2.07 7.81
CA ALA A 154 -4.87 1.07 7.87
C ALA A 154 -3.72 1.45 8.82
N LEU A 155 -3.55 2.74 9.11
CA LEU A 155 -2.63 3.27 10.14
C LEU A 155 -3.25 3.29 11.54
N LEU A 156 -4.45 2.73 11.71
CA LEU A 156 -5.21 2.72 12.97
C LEU A 156 -5.61 4.11 13.47
N ARG A 157 -5.46 5.14 12.61
CA ARG A 157 -5.70 6.55 12.96
C ARG A 157 -6.09 7.39 11.75
N ILE A 158 -7.09 8.27 11.92
CA ILE A 158 -7.38 9.33 10.95
C ILE A 158 -7.08 10.70 11.59
N PRO A 159 -6.06 11.45 11.11
CA PRO A 159 -5.78 12.79 11.63
C PRO A 159 -6.82 13.79 11.12
N ARG A 160 -7.71 14.29 12.00
CA ARG A 160 -8.75 15.27 11.63
C ARG A 160 -8.18 16.59 11.09
N PRO A 161 -7.10 17.18 11.64
CA PRO A 161 -6.54 18.41 11.09
C PRO A 161 -6.09 18.23 9.63
N THR A 162 -5.36 17.14 9.35
CA THR A 162 -4.94 16.82 7.97
C THR A 162 -6.14 16.62 7.06
N TYR A 163 -7.19 15.92 7.50
CA TYR A 163 -8.42 15.77 6.71
C TYR A 163 -9.04 17.13 6.38
N ARG A 164 -9.15 18.01 7.39
CA ARG A 164 -9.71 19.35 7.24
C ARG A 164 -8.89 20.22 6.32
N ASP A 165 -7.57 20.19 6.44
CA ASP A 165 -6.67 20.96 5.58
C ASP A 165 -6.80 20.55 4.11
N LEU A 166 -6.96 19.25 3.85
CA LEU A 166 -7.10 18.72 2.49
C LEU A 166 -8.46 19.02 1.85
N PHE A 167 -9.54 18.92 2.62
CA PHE A 167 -10.90 18.92 2.07
C PHE A 167 -11.77 20.11 2.48
N GLY A 168 -11.28 20.96 3.39
CA GLY A 168 -11.98 22.15 3.87
C GLY A 168 -13.19 21.87 4.78
N VAL A 169 -13.33 20.64 5.28
CA VAL A 169 -14.44 20.21 6.14
C VAL A 169 -13.93 19.30 7.25
N ASP A 170 -14.53 19.36 8.44
CA ASP A 170 -14.16 18.44 9.50
C ASP A 170 -14.63 17.00 9.21
N LEU A 171 -13.82 16.01 9.58
CA LEU A 171 -14.15 14.59 9.36
C LEU A 171 -15.47 14.19 10.05
N VAL A 172 -15.73 14.71 11.26
CA VAL A 172 -16.95 14.40 12.03
C VAL A 172 -18.17 15.06 11.41
N GLU A 173 -18.04 16.29 10.91
CA GLU A 173 -19.12 16.95 10.16
C GLU A 173 -19.46 16.17 8.89
N HIS A 174 -18.44 15.67 8.19
CA HIS A 174 -18.62 14.99 6.91
C HIS A 174 -19.16 13.55 7.06
N PHE A 175 -18.71 12.80 8.07
CA PHE A 175 -19.07 11.40 8.30
C PHE A 175 -19.79 11.16 9.63
N GLY A 176 -20.52 12.15 10.15
CA GLY A 176 -21.06 12.13 11.51
C GLY A 176 -21.84 10.87 11.85
N ALA A 177 -22.80 10.48 11.02
CA ALA A 177 -23.60 9.27 11.24
C ALA A 177 -22.76 7.98 11.22
N GLN A 178 -21.72 7.90 10.38
CA GLN A 178 -20.83 6.75 10.30
C GLN A 178 -19.92 6.69 11.52
N ILE A 179 -19.38 7.84 11.96
CA ILE A 179 -18.51 7.95 13.13
C ILE A 179 -19.29 7.62 14.40
N GLU A 180 -20.47 8.18 14.58
CA GLU A 180 -21.37 7.86 15.70
C GLU A 180 -21.66 6.36 15.76
N ALA A 181 -21.97 5.73 14.61
CA ALA A 181 -22.25 4.31 14.56
C ALA A 181 -21.04 3.43 14.96
N ILE A 182 -19.83 3.76 14.53
CA ILE A 182 -18.63 2.98 14.89
C ILE A 182 -18.17 3.24 16.33
N GLU A 183 -18.40 4.45 16.86
CA GLU A 183 -18.15 4.76 18.27
C GLU A 183 -19.13 4.06 19.19
N ALA A 184 -20.44 4.09 18.86
CA ALA A 184 -21.48 3.38 19.59
C ALA A 184 -21.24 1.86 19.61
N ALA A 185 -20.68 1.32 18.52
CA ALA A 185 -20.24 -0.07 18.44
C ALA A 185 -18.92 -0.36 19.20
N GLY A 186 -18.30 0.65 19.82
CA GLY A 186 -17.02 0.54 20.52
C GLY A 186 -15.85 0.15 19.62
N LEU A 187 -15.99 0.36 18.30
CA LEU A 187 -15.00 0.00 17.31
C LEU A 187 -13.91 1.05 17.23
N ALA A 188 -14.30 2.32 17.37
CA ALA A 188 -13.40 3.46 17.39
C ALA A 188 -13.71 4.39 18.56
N ARG A 189 -12.79 5.33 18.82
CA ARG A 189 -12.96 6.42 19.78
C ARG A 189 -12.47 7.71 19.14
N LEU A 190 -13.22 8.79 19.30
CA LEU A 190 -12.76 10.15 19.11
C LEU A 190 -11.92 10.57 20.32
N ASP A 191 -10.64 10.82 20.07
CA ASP A 191 -9.73 11.37 21.07
C ASP A 191 -9.81 12.91 21.01
N ALA A 192 -10.38 13.55 22.04
CA ALA A 192 -10.48 15.01 22.14
C ALA A 192 -9.37 15.64 23.02
N ASP A 193 -8.62 14.82 23.77
CA ASP A 193 -7.75 15.26 24.87
C ASP A 193 -6.24 15.02 24.62
N ALA A 194 -5.82 14.65 23.41
CA ALA A 194 -4.40 14.55 23.10
C ALA A 194 -3.77 15.96 22.98
N ALA A 195 -2.82 16.27 23.87
CA ALA A 195 -2.30 17.62 24.11
C ALA A 195 -1.83 18.40 22.84
N PRO A 196 -1.94 19.75 22.84
CA PRO A 196 -1.85 20.61 21.65
C PRO A 196 -0.50 20.63 20.90
N HIS A 197 0.58 20.12 21.50
CA HIS A 197 1.90 20.07 20.89
C HIS A 197 2.22 18.75 20.16
N ALA A 198 1.24 17.84 20.11
CA ALA A 198 1.23 16.71 19.19
C ALA A 198 -0.13 16.69 18.48
N ALA A 199 -0.24 17.37 17.34
CA ALA A 199 -1.46 17.49 16.52
C ALA A 199 -2.31 16.21 16.44
N ARG A 200 -3.34 16.04 17.29
CA ARG A 200 -4.12 14.78 17.35
C ARG A 200 -5.55 14.98 17.89
N ASP A 201 -6.52 15.13 17.00
CA ASP A 201 -7.80 14.45 17.19
C ASP A 201 -7.78 13.21 16.29
N VAL A 202 -7.83 12.03 16.90
CA VAL A 202 -7.62 10.77 16.19
C VAL A 202 -8.79 9.85 16.42
N LEU A 203 -9.41 9.38 15.34
CA LEU A 203 -10.25 8.19 15.38
C LEU A 203 -9.35 6.95 15.57
N ARG A 204 -9.29 6.38 16.79
CA ARG A 204 -8.49 5.18 17.09
C ARG A 204 -9.37 3.96 17.30
N GLY A 205 -8.93 2.82 16.78
CA GLY A 205 -9.54 1.53 17.04
C GLY A 205 -10.15 0.95 15.77
N LEU A 206 -9.64 -0.22 15.40
CA LEU A 206 -10.37 -1.19 14.61
C LEU A 206 -10.39 -2.45 15.48
N ARG A 207 -11.47 -2.64 16.24
CA ARG A 207 -11.81 -3.99 16.73
C ARG A 207 -12.35 -4.79 15.53
N CYS A 208 -12.14 -6.10 15.47
CA CYS A 208 -12.49 -6.87 14.25
C CYS A 208 -13.97 -6.72 13.84
N GLY A 209 -14.86 -6.28 14.74
CA GLY A 209 -16.25 -5.93 14.40
C GLY A 209 -16.41 -4.84 13.32
N ALA A 210 -15.42 -3.99 13.08
CA ALA A 210 -15.46 -2.98 12.00
C ALA A 210 -15.49 -3.62 10.60
N PHE A 211 -14.93 -4.82 10.44
CA PHE A 211 -14.99 -5.57 9.18
C PHE A 211 -16.40 -6.08 8.85
N ARG A 212 -17.26 -6.33 9.85
CA ARG A 212 -18.68 -6.73 9.64
C ARG A 212 -19.52 -5.63 8.98
N LEU A 213 -19.23 -4.36 9.26
CA LEU A 213 -20.00 -3.22 8.75
C LEU A 213 -19.57 -2.80 7.33
N ALA A 214 -18.27 -2.84 7.04
CA ALA A 214 -17.73 -2.48 5.72
C ALA A 214 -18.19 -3.45 4.60
N THR A 215 -18.28 -4.73 4.90
CA THR A 215 -18.66 -5.77 3.92
C THR A 215 -20.13 -5.71 3.51
N ARG A 216 -21.06 -5.35 4.42
CA ARG A 216 -22.49 -5.23 4.11
C ARG A 216 -22.82 -4.03 3.21
N ARG A 217 -22.10 -2.90 3.33
CA ARG A 217 -22.34 -1.72 2.48
C ARG A 217 -21.51 -1.71 1.19
N GLY A 218 -20.30 -2.27 1.18
CA GLY A 218 -19.47 -2.37 -0.03
C GLY A 218 -20.11 -3.15 -1.18
N ALA A 219 -20.93 -4.16 -0.87
CA ALA A 219 -21.72 -4.91 -1.85
C ALA A 219 -22.72 -4.06 -2.65
N ALA A 220 -23.11 -2.89 -2.12
CA ALA A 220 -24.00 -1.94 -2.81
C ALA A 220 -23.26 -1.05 -3.83
N TYR A 221 -21.97 -0.77 -3.60
CA TYR A 221 -21.15 0.06 -4.50
C TYR A 221 -20.67 -0.70 -5.74
N GLY A 222 -20.40 -2.01 -5.62
CA GLY A 222 -19.89 -2.84 -6.71
C GLY A 222 -20.87 -3.16 -7.86
N ARG A 223 -22.13 -2.69 -7.79
CA ARG A 223 -23.16 -2.97 -8.82
C ARG A 223 -23.42 -1.84 -9.80
N ARG A 224 -22.73 -0.70 -9.69
CA ARG A 224 -22.77 0.34 -10.75
C ARG A 224 -21.65 0.07 -11.76
N ARG A 225 -21.91 -0.84 -12.71
CA ARG A 225 -21.21 -0.75 -14.00
C ARG A 225 -21.62 0.58 -14.65
N PRO A 226 -20.69 1.39 -15.18
CA PRO A 226 -21.07 2.50 -16.05
C PRO A 226 -21.80 1.88 -17.26
N ALA A 227 -23.09 2.14 -17.39
CA ALA A 227 -23.89 1.64 -18.51
C ALA A 227 -23.50 2.30 -19.85
N ASP A 228 -22.65 3.32 -19.85
CA ASP A 228 -22.41 4.16 -21.04
C ASP A 228 -20.93 4.48 -21.33
N ALA A 229 -20.02 3.54 -21.08
CA ALA A 229 -18.71 3.60 -21.74
C ALA A 229 -18.81 3.09 -23.20
N ARG A 230 -19.62 3.76 -24.03
CA ARG A 230 -19.56 3.58 -25.49
C ARG A 230 -18.18 4.05 -25.94
N ARG A 231 -17.33 3.11 -26.35
CA ARG A 231 -16.13 3.42 -27.13
C ARG A 231 -16.56 4.28 -28.33
N PRO A 232 -15.96 5.45 -28.58
CA PRO A 232 -16.13 6.09 -29.88
C PRO A 232 -15.57 5.14 -30.95
N ALA A 233 -16.45 4.71 -31.84
CA ALA A 233 -16.06 4.02 -33.05
C ALA A 233 -15.24 4.99 -33.92
N GLY A 234 -14.12 4.49 -34.45
CA GLY A 234 -13.38 5.00 -35.60
C GLY A 234 -13.31 6.52 -35.77
N ARG A 235 -12.19 7.12 -35.36
CA ARG A 235 -11.66 8.25 -36.12
C ARG A 235 -10.35 7.83 -36.74
N ASP A 236 -10.33 7.91 -38.06
CA ASP A 236 -9.20 7.68 -38.94
C ASP A 236 -8.00 8.51 -38.48
N ALA A 237 -6.89 7.82 -38.29
CA ALA A 237 -5.59 8.42 -38.06
C ALA A 237 -5.02 8.88 -39.40
N ASP A 238 -5.51 10.00 -39.93
CA ASP A 238 -4.91 10.68 -41.07
C ASP A 238 -5.17 12.18 -40.98
N THR A 239 -4.33 12.89 -40.23
CA THR A 239 -3.74 14.21 -40.56
C THR A 239 -3.07 14.82 -39.32
N ILE A 240 -1.74 14.81 -39.31
CA ILE A 240 -0.95 15.78 -38.56
C ILE A 240 -0.44 16.79 -39.58
N PRO A 241 -0.92 18.04 -39.61
CA PRO A 241 -0.30 19.07 -40.43
C PRO A 241 0.83 19.73 -39.64
N GLY A 242 2.04 19.69 -40.21
CA GLY A 242 3.11 20.62 -39.87
C GLY A 242 4.32 20.03 -39.16
N SER A 243 5.19 19.36 -39.92
CA SER A 243 6.63 19.34 -39.60
C SER A 243 7.41 19.60 -40.89
N HIS A 244 7.88 20.83 -41.02
CA HIS A 244 8.85 21.21 -42.05
C HIS A 244 10.17 20.47 -41.81
N GLY A 245 10.63 19.81 -42.88
CA GLY A 245 12.04 19.72 -43.29
C GLY A 245 13.05 19.16 -42.30
N LEU A 246 13.59 17.97 -42.61
CA LEU A 246 15.00 17.81 -42.98
C LEU A 246 15.23 16.41 -43.58
N SER A 247 16.13 16.38 -44.55
CA SER A 247 16.29 15.38 -45.61
C SER A 247 16.97 14.07 -45.19
N ARG A 248 16.56 12.99 -45.86
CA ARG A 248 17.28 11.72 -46.02
C ARG A 248 18.65 11.90 -46.68
N ARG A 249 19.65 11.17 -46.16
CA ARG A 249 20.78 10.43 -46.80
C ARG A 249 21.68 9.99 -45.63
N GLU A 250 22.16 8.77 -45.44
CA GLU A 250 22.63 7.71 -46.33
C GLU A 250 22.62 6.35 -45.58
N ALA A 251 22.65 5.27 -46.35
CA ALA A 251 22.83 3.90 -45.90
C ALA A 251 24.32 3.53 -45.84
N PHE A 252 24.75 2.69 -44.88
CA PHE A 252 25.33 1.35 -45.10
C PHE A 252 26.04 0.77 -43.85
N ALA A 253 25.92 -0.57 -43.74
CA ALA A 253 26.92 -1.56 -43.32
C ALA A 253 27.28 -1.78 -41.82
N HIS A 254 26.87 -2.98 -41.37
CA HIS A 254 27.64 -4.03 -40.69
C HIS A 254 28.72 -3.69 -39.65
N GLY A 255 28.59 -4.31 -38.47
CA GLY A 255 29.72 -4.61 -37.59
C GLY A 255 29.31 -5.10 -36.21
N SER A 256 29.02 -6.40 -36.08
CA SER A 256 29.00 -7.08 -34.77
C SER A 256 30.42 -7.23 -34.23
N PRO A 257 30.65 -7.06 -32.93
CA PRO A 257 31.76 -7.72 -32.26
C PRO A 257 31.24 -8.77 -31.28
N SER A 258 31.58 -10.01 -31.59
CA SER A 258 31.73 -11.11 -30.66
C SER A 258 32.77 -10.76 -29.58
N GLY A 259 32.36 -10.69 -28.33
CA GLY A 259 33.23 -10.59 -27.16
C GLY A 259 33.21 -11.89 -26.39
N THR A 260 34.32 -12.62 -26.43
CA THR A 260 34.59 -13.90 -25.78
C THR A 260 34.64 -13.77 -24.25
N ALA A 261 33.97 -14.70 -23.58
CA ALA A 261 34.07 -14.90 -22.13
C ALA A 261 35.47 -15.42 -21.76
N SER A 262 36.14 -14.70 -20.86
CA SER A 262 37.38 -15.09 -20.22
C SER A 262 37.06 -15.75 -18.89
N THR A 263 37.38 -17.04 -18.78
CA THR A 263 37.45 -17.80 -17.53
C THR A 263 38.71 -17.39 -16.77
N CYS A 264 38.57 -16.90 -15.54
CA CYS A 264 39.67 -16.80 -14.59
C CYS A 264 39.39 -17.70 -13.40
N ASP A 265 40.25 -18.71 -13.30
CA ASP A 265 40.38 -19.68 -12.22
C ASP A 265 40.64 -19.04 -10.86
N GLY A 266 40.16 -19.74 -9.84
CA GLY A 266 40.29 -19.38 -8.45
C GLY A 266 41.73 -19.45 -7.92
N ARG A 267 42.02 -18.55 -6.98
CA ARG A 267 43.03 -18.74 -5.95
C ARG A 267 42.58 -18.13 -4.62
N GLY A 268 42.61 -18.97 -3.59
CA GLY A 268 43.05 -18.69 -2.22
C GLY A 268 42.49 -17.46 -1.50
N PHE A 269 41.49 -17.69 -0.65
CA PHE A 269 41.08 -16.75 0.39
C PHE A 269 41.90 -17.04 1.67
N SER A 270 42.56 -16.04 2.23
CA SER A 270 43.13 -16.05 3.59
C SER A 270 42.63 -14.80 4.33
N PRO A 271 42.12 -14.91 5.58
CA PRO A 271 41.52 -13.79 6.28
C PRO A 271 42.59 -12.98 7.03
N GLY A 272 42.74 -11.71 6.66
CA GLY A 272 43.64 -10.76 7.31
C GLY A 272 42.87 -9.55 7.84
N LEU A 273 43.03 -9.31 9.13
CA LEU A 273 42.44 -8.24 9.96
C LEU A 273 42.61 -6.83 9.36
N GLY A 274 41.52 -6.05 9.35
CA GLY A 274 41.52 -4.63 8.97
C GLY A 274 40.48 -3.83 9.75
N ARG A 275 40.95 -2.82 10.48
CA ARG A 275 40.24 -1.94 11.44
C ARG A 275 39.14 -1.05 10.81
N PRO A 276 38.22 -0.47 11.63
CA PRO A 276 37.04 0.23 11.13
C PRO A 276 37.34 1.65 10.64
N CYS A 277 36.84 1.98 9.45
CA CYS A 277 36.76 3.35 8.94
C CYS A 277 35.51 4.03 9.49
N SER A 278 35.70 4.98 10.41
CA SER A 278 34.68 5.93 10.82
C SER A 278 34.55 7.03 9.77
N SER A 279 33.39 7.16 9.11
CA SER A 279 33.03 8.35 8.35
C SER A 279 31.69 8.89 8.85
N LYS A 280 31.75 10.10 9.42
CA LYS A 280 30.58 10.92 9.80
C LYS A 280 29.87 11.42 8.53
N PRO A 281 28.53 11.55 8.53
CA PRO A 281 27.82 12.13 7.40
C PRO A 281 27.96 13.66 7.38
N ARG A 282 28.28 14.21 6.21
CA ARG A 282 28.20 15.65 5.93
C ARG A 282 26.73 16.02 5.65
N ARG A 283 26.20 16.97 6.43
CA ARG A 283 24.92 17.65 6.15
C ARG A 283 25.10 18.59 4.96
N PHE A 284 24.25 18.47 3.96
CA PHE A 284 24.00 19.53 2.99
C PHE A 284 22.70 20.23 3.36
N ALA A 285 22.78 21.52 3.64
CA ALA A 285 21.65 22.43 3.70
C ALA A 285 21.49 23.07 2.32
N LEU A 286 20.28 23.05 1.77
CA LEU A 286 19.89 23.93 0.68
C LEU A 286 18.70 24.76 1.16
N ALA A 287 18.96 26.04 1.35
CA ALA A 287 17.96 27.08 1.47
C ALA A 287 17.50 27.48 0.06
N ARG A 288 16.19 27.47 -0.16
CA ARG A 288 15.43 28.55 -0.81
C ARG A 288 14.01 28.54 -0.27
#